data_AF-A0AAD9KBC8-F1
#
_entry.id   AF-A0AAD9KBC8-F1
#
_cell.length_a   1.000
_cell.length_b   1.000
_cell.length_c   1.000
_cell.angle_alpha   90.00
_cell.angle_beta   90.00
_cell.angle_gamma   90.00
#
_symmetry.space_group_name_H-M   'P 1'
#
loop_
_entity.id
_entity.type
_entity.pdbx_description
1 polymer ?
#
loop_
_entity_poly.entity_id
_entity_poly.type
_entity_poly.pdbx_seq_one_letter_code
_entity_poly.pdbx_strand_id
1 'polypeptide(L)'
;MTNNTNGFSTDIRVNGEKLVCVTRIAQTTAALAKLKTIWNDRNVALSSHIKLMRSLVMSIFLYACESWTLTADTERRILAMEMRCVRKLLGITYRDHISNEEVRNRTRQAIGPNKDLLTTVKRRKLKWYGHVTRSSGLAKTILQGTVQGGRRRGRQNKRWEDNIPEWTGMTLGAAMRKAERREEWRELVARSSVAPQRSTG
;
A
#
# COMPACT_ATOMS: atom_id res chain seq x y z
N MET A 1 0.12 50.54 10.76
CA MET A 1 -0.10 49.65 11.91
C MET A 1 -0.55 48.31 11.39
N THR A 2 0.14 47.29 11.88
CA THR A 2 0.12 45.86 11.56
C THR A 2 -1.28 45.23 11.61
N ASN A 3 -1.58 44.30 10.70
CA ASN A 3 -1.58 42.88 11.06
C ASN A 3 -1.74 41.95 9.85
N ASN A 4 -0.63 41.29 9.57
CA ASN A 4 -0.49 40.02 8.90
C ASN A 4 -1.12 38.92 9.77
N THR A 5 -2.05 38.11 9.24
CA THR A 5 -2.40 36.79 9.79
C THR A 5 -2.63 35.79 8.65
N ASN A 6 -1.55 35.12 8.29
CA ASN A 6 -1.49 33.66 8.16
C ASN A 6 -2.50 32.99 7.23
N GLY A 7 -2.23 33.07 5.92
CA GLY A 7 -2.57 32.00 5.00
C GLY A 7 -1.71 30.77 5.28
N PHE A 8 -2.07 29.97 6.29
CA PHE A 8 -1.52 28.62 6.47
C PHE A 8 -2.05 27.76 5.30
N SER A 9 -1.27 27.72 4.23
CA SER A 9 -1.59 27.03 2.99
C SER A 9 -1.89 25.55 3.24
N THR A 10 -3.06 25.12 2.77
CA THR A 10 -3.55 23.74 2.74
C THR A 10 -2.72 22.79 1.85
N ASP A 11 -1.63 23.26 1.25
CA ASP A 11 -0.75 22.48 0.35
C ASP A 11 0.17 21.48 1.07
N ILE A 12 0.33 21.58 2.39
CA ILE A 12 1.19 20.67 3.16
C ILE A 12 0.63 19.23 3.20
N ARG A 13 -0.70 19.06 3.15
CA ARG A 13 -1.34 17.73 3.31
C ARG A 13 -1.23 16.85 2.06
N VAL A 14 -1.37 17.44 0.87
CA VAL A 14 -1.32 16.71 -0.42
C VAL A 14 0.11 16.30 -0.78
N ASN A 15 1.09 17.13 -0.41
CA ASN A 15 2.51 16.84 -0.57
C ASN A 15 3.02 15.89 0.52
N GLY A 16 2.52 15.99 1.75
CA GLY A 16 2.89 15.13 2.87
C GLY A 16 2.60 13.64 2.64
N GLU A 17 1.41 13.28 2.17
CA GLU A 17 1.05 11.85 2.00
C GLU A 17 1.83 11.17 0.86
N LYS A 18 2.01 11.88 -0.27
CA LYS A 18 2.90 11.42 -1.34
C LYS A 18 4.34 11.28 -0.84
N LEU A 19 4.80 12.23 -0.01
CA LEU A 19 6.13 12.23 0.58
C LEU A 19 6.34 11.02 1.50
N VAL A 20 5.35 10.59 2.29
CA VAL A 20 5.51 9.41 3.17
C VAL A 20 5.73 8.14 2.35
N CYS A 21 4.90 7.89 1.34
CA CYS A 21 5.06 6.70 0.48
C CYS A 21 6.42 6.72 -0.24
N VAL A 22 6.81 7.86 -0.81
CA VAL A 22 8.10 8.02 -1.49
C VAL A 22 9.28 7.83 -0.53
N THR A 23 9.19 8.37 0.67
CA THR A 23 10.21 8.19 1.73
C THR A 23 10.35 6.73 2.09
N ARG A 24 9.24 5.99 2.24
CA ARG A 24 9.27 4.56 2.53
C ARG A 24 9.89 3.77 1.39
N ILE A 25 9.58 4.09 0.14
CA ILE A 25 10.25 3.49 -1.03
C ILE A 25 11.76 3.72 -0.98
N ALA A 26 12.21 4.93 -0.62
CA ALA A 26 13.63 5.24 -0.47
C ALA A 26 14.29 4.42 0.65
N GLN A 27 13.65 4.33 1.82
CA GLN A 27 14.13 3.51 2.95
C GLN A 27 14.23 2.03 2.58
N THR A 28 13.21 1.49 1.92
CA THR A 28 13.20 0.11 1.42
C THR A 28 14.32 -0.14 0.43
N THR A 29 14.56 0.80 -0.49
CA THR A 29 15.66 0.71 -1.46
C THR A 29 17.03 0.74 -0.78
N ALA A 30 17.20 1.60 0.22
CA ALA A 30 18.43 1.67 1.01
C ALA A 30 18.67 0.39 1.82
N ALA A 31 17.63 -0.16 2.46
CA ALA A 31 17.71 -1.43 3.18
C ALA A 31 18.08 -2.60 2.26
N LEU A 32 17.48 -2.66 1.08
CA LEU A 32 17.82 -3.68 0.07
C LEU A 32 19.30 -3.60 -0.33
N ALA A 33 19.83 -2.39 -0.52
CA ALA A 33 21.23 -2.18 -0.88
C ALA A 33 22.20 -2.55 0.26
N LYS A 34 21.84 -2.28 1.52
CA LYS A 34 22.65 -2.67 2.69
C LYS A 34 22.80 -4.19 2.82
N LEU A 35 21.79 -4.95 2.40
CA LEU A 35 21.79 -6.42 2.47
C LEU A 35 22.37 -7.09 1.22
N LYS A 36 23.08 -6.34 0.36
CA LYS A 36 23.66 -6.85 -0.90
C LYS A 36 24.56 -8.09 -0.72
N THR A 37 25.30 -8.16 0.37
CA THR A 37 26.16 -9.31 0.69
C THR A 37 25.36 -10.60 0.83
N ILE A 38 24.20 -10.53 1.50
CA ILE A 38 23.29 -11.66 1.67
C ILE A 38 22.74 -12.08 0.31
N TRP A 39 22.23 -11.14 -0.50
CA TRP A 39 21.64 -11.46 -1.80
C TRP A 39 22.62 -12.07 -2.80
N ASN A 40 23.92 -11.79 -2.64
CA ASN A 40 24.98 -12.34 -3.48
C ASN A 40 25.50 -13.70 -3.03
N ASP A 41 25.09 -14.18 -1.85
CA ASP A 41 25.50 -15.49 -1.35
C ASP A 41 24.81 -16.61 -2.16
N ARG A 42 25.62 -17.46 -2.78
CA ARG A 42 25.14 -18.58 -3.61
C ARG A 42 24.77 -19.81 -2.79
N ASN A 43 25.18 -19.87 -1.53
CA ASN A 43 24.87 -21.00 -0.64
C ASN A 43 23.42 -20.93 -0.13
N VAL A 44 22.77 -19.78 -0.27
CA VAL A 44 21.40 -19.56 0.21
C VAL A 44 20.42 -19.75 -0.94
N ALA A 45 19.44 -20.63 -0.73
CA ALA A 45 18.39 -20.87 -1.70
C ALA A 45 17.57 -19.60 -1.99
N LEU A 46 17.14 -19.44 -3.25
CA LEU A 46 16.30 -18.31 -3.68
C LEU A 46 15.02 -18.17 -2.84
N SER A 47 14.42 -19.27 -2.42
CA SER A 47 13.24 -19.27 -1.55
C SER A 47 13.50 -18.57 -0.20
N SER A 48 14.68 -18.78 0.39
CA SER A 48 15.14 -18.13 1.61
C SER A 48 15.42 -16.64 1.38
N HIS A 49 16.06 -16.29 0.26
CA HIS A 49 16.25 -14.90 -0.16
C HIS A 49 14.92 -14.13 -0.27
N ILE A 50 13.91 -14.73 -0.91
CA ILE A 50 12.59 -14.10 -1.06
C ILE A 50 11.92 -13.94 0.32
N LYS A 51 12.01 -14.95 1.20
CA LYS A 51 11.48 -14.85 2.57
C LYS A 51 12.16 -13.74 3.37
N LEU A 52 13.48 -13.64 3.31
CA LEU A 52 14.27 -12.59 3.97
C LEU A 52 13.92 -11.19 3.43
N MET A 53 13.82 -11.03 2.11
CA MET A 53 13.39 -9.76 1.52
C MET A 53 12.00 -9.37 2.03
N ARG A 54 11.06 -10.33 2.17
CA ARG A 54 9.72 -10.05 2.69
C ARG A 54 9.71 -9.71 4.18
N SER A 55 10.52 -10.38 5.00
CA SER A 55 10.56 -10.14 6.45
C SER A 55 11.32 -8.86 6.82
N LEU A 56 12.40 -8.52 6.11
CA LEU A 56 13.29 -7.41 6.46
C LEU A 56 13.03 -6.15 5.64
N VAL A 57 12.87 -6.30 4.32
CA VAL A 57 12.79 -5.15 3.40
C VAL A 57 11.35 -4.69 3.22
N MET A 58 10.43 -5.64 2.97
CA MET A 58 9.01 -5.29 2.79
C MET A 58 8.35 -4.87 4.11
N SER A 59 8.83 -5.32 5.27
CA SER A 59 8.30 -4.88 6.57
C SER A 59 8.54 -3.38 6.82
N ILE A 60 9.70 -2.85 6.42
CA ILE A 60 10.01 -1.41 6.47
C ILE A 60 9.01 -0.62 5.62
N PHE A 61 8.70 -1.12 4.42
CA PHE A 61 7.72 -0.47 3.55
C PHE A 61 6.32 -0.47 4.17
N LEU A 62 5.91 -1.61 4.72
CA LEU A 62 4.56 -1.83 5.24
C LEU A 62 4.28 -1.10 6.57
N TYR A 63 5.28 -0.43 7.15
CA TYR A 63 5.10 0.34 8.35
C TYR A 63 4.13 1.51 8.12
N ALA A 64 3.06 1.56 8.92
CA ALA A 64 2.01 2.58 8.87
C ALA A 64 1.35 2.74 7.49
N CYS A 65 1.38 1.71 6.63
CA CYS A 65 0.80 1.78 5.30
C CYS A 65 -0.73 1.92 5.31
N GLU A 66 -1.39 1.48 6.39
CA GLU A 66 -2.83 1.60 6.58
C GLU A 66 -3.34 3.04 6.65
N SER A 67 -2.49 4.01 7.02
CA SER A 67 -2.88 5.42 7.13
C SER A 67 -2.77 6.21 5.81
N TRP A 68 -2.24 5.61 4.74
CA TRP A 68 -2.02 6.32 3.49
C TRP A 68 -3.28 6.41 2.64
N THR A 69 -3.42 7.52 1.90
CA THR A 69 -4.38 7.61 0.79
C THR A 69 -3.76 7.04 -0.48
N LEU A 70 -4.31 5.95 -1.01
CA LEU A 70 -3.80 5.29 -2.19
C LEU A 70 -4.46 5.87 -3.45
N THR A 71 -3.69 6.65 -4.19
CA THR A 71 -4.05 7.07 -5.55
C THR A 71 -3.56 6.04 -6.56
N ALA A 72 -4.08 6.05 -7.78
CA ALA A 72 -3.60 5.17 -8.85
C ALA A 72 -2.09 5.32 -9.11
N ASP A 73 -1.52 6.52 -8.93
CA ASP A 73 -0.08 6.75 -9.04
C ASP A 73 0.70 6.08 -7.90
N THR A 74 0.21 6.21 -6.66
CA THR A 74 0.79 5.54 -5.50
C THR A 74 0.74 4.02 -5.68
N GLU A 75 -0.39 3.45 -6.11
CA GLU A 75 -0.51 2.01 -6.37
C GLU A 75 0.49 1.53 -7.42
N ARG A 76 0.66 2.29 -8.53
CA ARG A 76 1.68 2.01 -9.55
C ARG A 76 3.10 2.02 -8.99
N ARG A 77 3.44 2.99 -8.13
CA ARG A 77 4.75 3.09 -7.49
C ARG A 77 5.04 1.92 -6.56
N ILE A 78 4.04 1.47 -5.80
CA ILE A 78 4.17 0.30 -4.91
C ILE A 78 4.52 -0.96 -5.72
N LEU A 79 3.77 -1.22 -6.78
CA LEU A 79 4.01 -2.37 -7.66
C LEU A 79 5.38 -2.29 -8.35
N ALA A 80 5.77 -1.10 -8.82
CA ALA A 80 7.06 -0.89 -9.47
C ALA A 80 8.24 -1.07 -8.50
N MET A 81 8.10 -0.62 -7.25
CA MET A 81 9.11 -0.80 -6.21
C MET A 81 9.25 -2.26 -5.80
N GLU A 82 8.14 -2.99 -5.61
CA GLU A 82 8.18 -4.43 -5.33
C GLU A 82 8.91 -5.17 -6.47
N MET A 83 8.53 -4.89 -7.71
CA MET A 83 9.15 -5.47 -8.89
C MET A 83 10.64 -5.16 -8.99
N ARG A 84 11.06 -3.93 -8.63
CA ARG A 84 12.47 -3.54 -8.56
C ARG A 84 13.22 -4.37 -7.52
N CYS A 85 12.64 -4.58 -6.34
CA CYS A 85 13.26 -5.37 -5.28
C CYS A 85 13.44 -6.83 -5.71
N VAL A 86 12.39 -7.43 -6.27
CA VAL A 86 12.43 -8.82 -6.77
C VAL A 86 13.46 -8.98 -7.90
N ARG A 87 13.50 -8.06 -8.87
CA ARG A 87 14.51 -8.12 -9.94
C ARG A 87 15.93 -8.04 -9.41
N LYS A 88 16.19 -7.13 -8.47
CA LYS A 88 17.51 -7.01 -7.84
C LYS A 88 17.90 -8.28 -7.09
N LEU A 89 16.95 -8.90 -6.39
CA LEU A 89 17.16 -10.17 -5.70
C LEU A 89 17.51 -11.31 -6.67
N LEU A 90 16.87 -11.34 -7.85
CA LEU A 90 17.11 -12.35 -8.89
C LEU A 90 18.33 -12.03 -9.78
N GLY A 91 19.02 -10.91 -9.55
CA GLY A 91 20.11 -10.46 -10.40
C GLY A 91 19.70 -10.02 -11.81
N ILE A 92 18.40 -9.80 -12.05
CA ILE A 92 17.88 -9.46 -13.37
C ILE A 92 18.13 -7.99 -13.69
N THR A 93 18.82 -7.76 -14.80
CA THR A 93 19.11 -6.44 -15.35
C THR A 93 18.17 -6.11 -16.52
N TYR A 94 18.20 -4.86 -16.99
CA TYR A 94 17.44 -4.45 -18.17
C TYR A 94 17.90 -5.18 -19.45
N ARG A 95 19.19 -5.57 -19.52
CA ARG A 95 19.79 -6.25 -20.68
C ARG A 95 19.27 -7.68 -20.88
N ASP A 96 18.67 -8.26 -19.85
CA ASP A 96 18.19 -9.64 -19.91
C ASP A 96 16.83 -9.73 -20.63
N HIS A 97 16.20 -8.60 -20.96
CA HIS A 97 14.90 -8.51 -21.65
C HIS A 97 13.78 -9.36 -21.01
N ILE A 98 13.86 -9.62 -19.71
CA ILE A 98 12.89 -10.45 -18.98
C ILE A 98 11.63 -9.66 -18.63
N SER A 99 10.47 -10.19 -19.02
CA SER A 99 9.15 -9.62 -18.75
C SER A 99 8.81 -9.60 -17.25
N ASN A 100 7.91 -8.70 -16.82
CA ASN A 100 7.43 -8.66 -15.43
C ASN A 100 6.70 -9.95 -15.03
N GLU A 101 6.05 -10.60 -15.98
CA GLU A 101 5.32 -11.85 -15.77
C GLU A 101 6.29 -12.99 -15.47
N GLU A 102 7.37 -13.08 -16.23
CA GLU A 102 8.40 -14.10 -16.01
C GLU A 102 9.09 -13.94 -14.64
N VAL A 103 9.37 -12.70 -14.22
CA VAL A 103 9.87 -12.42 -12.86
C VAL A 103 8.91 -12.94 -11.78
N ARG A 104 7.60 -12.76 -11.98
CA ARG A 104 6.57 -13.26 -11.06
C ARG A 104 6.48 -14.79 -11.10
N ASN A 105 6.62 -15.41 -12.26
CA ASN A 105 6.60 -16.86 -12.42
C ASN A 105 7.78 -17.51 -11.69
N ARG A 106 9.00 -17.00 -11.85
CA ARG A 106 10.18 -17.47 -11.09
C ARG A 106 9.99 -17.36 -9.58
N THR A 107 9.43 -16.24 -9.13
CA THR A 107 9.10 -16.04 -7.71
C THR A 107 8.07 -17.07 -7.24
N ARG A 108 7.01 -17.30 -8.03
CA ARG A 108 5.95 -18.27 -7.72
C ARG A 108 6.47 -19.71 -7.68
N GLN A 109 7.39 -20.07 -8.57
CA GLN A 109 8.03 -21.39 -8.56
C GLN A 109 8.89 -21.59 -7.31
N ALA A 110 9.59 -20.56 -6.85
CA ALA A 110 10.49 -20.65 -5.70
C ALA A 110 9.77 -20.73 -4.34
N ILE A 111 8.62 -20.06 -4.17
CA ILE A 111 7.94 -19.95 -2.86
C ILE A 111 6.44 -20.30 -2.89
N GLY A 112 5.91 -20.72 -4.04
CA GLY A 112 4.48 -20.96 -4.24
C GLY A 112 3.66 -19.68 -4.48
N PRO A 113 2.32 -19.79 -4.45
CA PRO A 113 1.43 -18.64 -4.62
C PRO A 113 1.65 -17.62 -3.51
N ASN A 114 1.95 -16.38 -3.91
CA ASN A 114 2.25 -15.31 -2.98
C ASN A 114 1.45 -14.05 -3.31
N LYS A 115 1.13 -13.27 -2.27
CA LYS A 115 0.44 -11.99 -2.39
C LYS A 115 1.44 -10.89 -2.71
N ASP A 116 1.09 -10.08 -3.71
CA ASP A 116 1.82 -8.87 -4.01
C ASP A 116 1.72 -7.86 -2.85
N LEU A 117 2.62 -6.89 -2.89
CA LEU A 117 2.75 -5.91 -1.82
C LEU A 117 1.53 -5.00 -1.75
N LEU A 118 0.98 -4.62 -2.90
CA LEU A 118 -0.21 -3.79 -2.98
C LEU A 118 -1.42 -4.47 -2.32
N THR A 119 -1.63 -5.77 -2.59
CA THR A 119 -2.65 -6.59 -1.94
C THR A 119 -2.47 -6.61 -0.43
N THR A 120 -1.22 -6.65 0.04
CA THR A 120 -0.91 -6.60 1.47
C THR A 120 -1.27 -5.24 2.08
N VAL A 121 -0.95 -4.14 1.40
CA VAL A 121 -1.32 -2.77 1.83
C VAL A 121 -2.84 -2.60 1.87
N LYS A 122 -3.55 -2.95 0.78
CA LYS A 122 -5.02 -2.88 0.71
C LYS A 122 -5.66 -3.70 1.84
N ARG A 123 -5.14 -4.91 2.08
CA ARG A 123 -5.59 -5.78 3.18
C ARG A 123 -5.37 -5.16 4.55
N ARG A 124 -4.21 -4.57 4.84
CA ARG A 124 -3.93 -3.90 6.12
C ARG A 124 -4.86 -2.72 6.34
N LYS A 125 -5.02 -1.87 5.32
CA LYS A 125 -5.93 -0.71 5.36
C LYS A 125 -7.39 -1.12 5.60
N LEU A 126 -7.90 -2.12 4.88
CA LEU A 126 -9.27 -2.62 5.08
C LEU A 126 -9.44 -3.31 6.45
N LYS A 127 -8.44 -4.05 6.94
CA LYS A 127 -8.47 -4.61 8.30
C LYS A 127 -8.53 -3.50 9.35
N TRP A 128 -7.72 -2.46 9.19
CA TRP A 128 -7.70 -1.30 10.08
C TRP A 128 -9.04 -0.58 10.06
N TYR A 129 -9.62 -0.32 8.88
CA TYR A 129 -10.97 0.25 8.77
C TYR A 129 -12.00 -0.54 9.59
N GLY A 130 -12.08 -1.85 9.39
CA GLY A 130 -13.02 -2.67 10.14
C GLY A 130 -12.74 -2.68 11.65
N HIS A 131 -11.46 -2.70 12.05
CA HIS A 131 -11.08 -2.61 13.46
C HIS A 131 -11.55 -1.30 14.07
N VAL A 132 -11.28 -0.16 13.42
CA VAL A 132 -11.70 1.17 13.89
C VAL A 132 -13.22 1.28 13.95
N THR A 133 -13.95 0.78 12.95
CA THR A 133 -15.42 0.78 12.95
C THR A 133 -16.00 0.07 14.17
N ARG A 134 -15.42 -1.07 14.57
CA ARG A 134 -15.86 -1.85 15.74
C ARG A 134 -15.29 -1.36 17.07
N SER A 135 -14.27 -0.51 17.04
CA SER A 135 -13.64 0.05 18.25
C SER A 135 -14.45 1.20 18.84
N SER A 136 -14.09 1.65 20.04
CA SER A 136 -14.53 2.91 20.61
C SER A 136 -13.37 3.92 20.62
N GLY A 137 -13.69 5.21 20.72
CA GLY A 137 -12.72 6.28 20.89
C GLY A 137 -12.47 7.15 19.65
N LEU A 138 -11.47 8.01 19.76
CA LEU A 138 -11.24 9.14 18.85
C LEU A 138 -11.04 8.71 17.39
N ALA A 139 -10.39 7.58 17.13
CA ALA A 139 -10.16 7.10 15.77
C ALA A 139 -11.48 6.80 15.03
N LYS A 140 -12.47 6.23 15.72
CA LYS A 140 -13.82 6.00 15.16
C LYS A 140 -14.53 7.31 14.91
N THR A 141 -14.47 8.23 15.87
CA THR A 141 -15.06 9.58 15.74
C THR A 141 -14.45 10.36 14.58
N ILE A 142 -13.14 10.31 14.38
CA ILE A 142 -12.46 10.96 13.26
C ILE A 142 -12.83 10.30 11.93
N LEU A 143 -12.86 8.96 11.90
CA LEU A 143 -13.16 8.21 10.69
C LEU A 143 -14.62 8.40 10.21
N GLN A 144 -15.56 8.51 11.14
CA GLN A 144 -16.99 8.63 10.86
C GLN A 144 -17.49 10.08 10.92
N GLY A 145 -16.69 10.98 11.48
CA GLY A 145 -17.01 12.37 11.66
C GLY A 145 -17.01 13.13 10.34
N THR A 146 -17.97 14.02 10.18
CA THR A 146 -17.98 15.00 9.10
C THR A 146 -17.44 16.32 9.63
N VAL A 147 -16.53 16.95 8.89
CA VAL A 147 -16.03 18.29 9.23
C VAL A 147 -16.97 19.31 8.61
N GLN A 148 -17.47 20.24 9.43
CA GLN A 148 -18.31 21.34 8.98
C GLN A 148 -17.52 22.26 8.04
N GLY A 149 -18.09 22.57 6.87
CA GLY A 149 -17.48 23.43 5.86
C GLY A 149 -17.60 22.90 4.43
N GLY A 150 -17.53 23.82 3.46
CA GLY A 150 -17.53 23.49 2.04
C GLY A 150 -16.14 23.10 1.53
N ARG A 151 -16.09 22.26 0.49
CA ARG A 151 -14.84 21.99 -0.24
C ARG A 151 -14.62 23.04 -1.32
N ARG A 152 -13.35 23.33 -1.60
CA ARG A 152 -12.96 24.18 -2.74
C ARG A 152 -13.57 23.61 -4.03
N ARG A 153 -14.11 24.50 -4.88
CA ARG A 153 -14.59 24.13 -6.22
C ARG A 153 -13.43 23.64 -7.09
N GLY A 154 -13.69 22.61 -7.90
CA GLY A 154 -12.70 21.97 -8.79
C GLY A 154 -12.46 20.49 -8.47
N ARG A 155 -11.38 19.92 -9.02
CA ARG A 155 -11.01 18.52 -8.80
C ARG A 155 -10.58 18.31 -7.35
N GLN A 156 -11.41 17.60 -6.58
CA GLN A 156 -11.11 17.28 -5.19
C GLN A 156 -9.98 16.26 -5.10
N ASN A 157 -9.12 16.41 -4.08
CA ASN A 157 -8.15 15.38 -3.76
C ASN A 157 -8.85 14.14 -3.23
N LYS A 158 -8.32 12.97 -3.59
CA LYS A 158 -8.77 11.69 -3.05
C LYS A 158 -8.57 11.70 -1.53
N ARG A 159 -9.55 11.21 -0.80
CA ARG A 159 -9.50 11.04 0.66
C ARG A 159 -9.09 9.63 0.99
N TRP A 160 -8.64 9.46 2.23
CA TRP A 160 -8.34 8.15 2.78
C TRP A 160 -9.53 7.18 2.67
N GLU A 161 -10.75 7.65 2.96
CA GLU A 161 -11.97 6.82 2.96
C GLU A 161 -12.45 6.45 1.56
N ASP A 162 -12.11 7.23 0.52
CA ASP A 162 -12.55 6.97 -0.86
C ASP A 162 -11.99 5.64 -1.39
N ASN A 163 -10.91 5.13 -0.79
CA ASN A 163 -10.38 3.80 -1.10
C ASN A 163 -11.31 2.65 -0.67
N ILE A 164 -12.10 2.84 0.37
CA ILE A 164 -13.01 1.80 0.89
C ILE A 164 -14.07 1.44 -0.15
N PRO A 165 -14.90 2.39 -0.66
CA PRO A 165 -15.90 2.08 -1.67
C PRO A 165 -15.27 1.61 -2.99
N GLU A 166 -14.15 2.22 -3.39
CA GLU A 166 -13.42 1.86 -4.63
C GLU A 166 -12.96 0.39 -4.65
N TRP A 167 -12.47 -0.15 -3.53
CA TRP A 167 -11.99 -1.53 -3.48
C TRP A 167 -13.08 -2.55 -3.12
N THR A 168 -14.10 -2.12 -2.36
CA THR A 168 -15.18 -3.01 -1.92
C THR A 168 -16.36 -3.07 -2.88
N GLY A 169 -16.50 -2.07 -3.76
CA GLY A 169 -17.69 -1.89 -4.61
C GLY A 169 -18.95 -1.52 -3.82
N MET A 170 -18.80 -1.08 -2.56
CA MET A 170 -19.91 -0.75 -1.66
C MET A 170 -19.93 0.74 -1.36
N THR A 171 -21.09 1.29 -0.98
CA THR A 171 -21.12 2.64 -0.38
C THR A 171 -20.45 2.63 1.00
N LEU A 172 -19.94 3.78 1.45
CA LEU A 172 -19.27 3.88 2.76
C LEU A 172 -20.17 3.45 3.92
N GLY A 173 -21.46 3.79 3.87
CA GLY A 173 -22.44 3.36 4.88
C GLY A 173 -22.72 1.86 4.87
N ALA A 174 -22.76 1.23 3.69
CA ALA A 174 -22.90 -0.23 3.58
C ALA A 174 -21.63 -0.95 4.07
N ALA A 175 -20.45 -0.43 3.73
CA ALA A 175 -19.17 -0.93 4.22
C ALA A 175 -19.08 -0.82 5.76
N MET A 176 -19.56 0.27 6.35
CA MET A 176 -19.62 0.46 7.80
C MET A 176 -20.51 -0.58 8.48
N ARG A 177 -21.76 -0.76 8.02
CA ARG A 177 -22.67 -1.78 8.57
C ARG A 177 -22.09 -3.19 8.47
N LYS A 178 -21.49 -3.52 7.32
CA LYS A 178 -20.86 -4.82 7.10
C LYS A 178 -19.61 -5.00 7.97
N ALA A 179 -18.86 -3.92 8.21
CA ALA A 179 -17.70 -3.94 9.08
C ALA A 179 -18.04 -4.26 10.54
N GLU A 180 -19.25 -4.01 11.03
CA GLU A 180 -19.65 -4.44 12.38
C GLU A 180 -19.60 -5.97 12.54
N ARG A 181 -19.94 -6.71 11.48
CA ARG A 181 -19.88 -8.18 11.46
C ARG A 181 -18.46 -8.64 11.09
N ARG A 182 -17.70 -9.07 12.10
CA ARG A 182 -16.27 -9.42 11.96
C ARG A 182 -15.98 -10.46 10.88
N GLU A 183 -16.81 -11.50 10.79
CA GLU A 183 -16.65 -12.60 9.82
C GLU A 183 -16.90 -12.12 8.39
N GLU A 184 -18.05 -11.49 8.15
CA GLU A 184 -18.40 -10.92 6.85
C GLU A 184 -17.39 -9.89 6.36
N TRP A 185 -16.85 -9.07 7.28
CA TRP A 185 -15.80 -8.12 6.94
C TRP A 185 -14.51 -8.83 6.54
N ARG A 186 -14.12 -9.89 7.26
CA ARG A 186 -12.90 -10.65 6.98
C ARG A 186 -12.93 -11.26 5.58
N GLU A 187 -14.07 -11.82 5.19
CA GLU A 187 -14.30 -12.37 3.84
C GLU A 187 -14.22 -11.28 2.78
N LEU A 188 -14.90 -10.14 3.00
CA LEU A 188 -14.83 -9.01 2.09
C LEU A 188 -13.40 -8.52 1.90
N VAL A 189 -12.63 -8.36 2.97
CA VAL A 189 -11.21 -7.99 2.89
C VAL A 189 -10.40 -9.01 2.09
N ALA A 190 -10.66 -10.30 2.27
CA ALA A 190 -9.95 -11.34 1.53
C ALA A 190 -10.17 -11.22 0.01
N ARG A 191 -11.40 -10.92 -0.40
CA ARG A 191 -11.81 -10.71 -1.80
C ARG A 191 -11.33 -9.38 -2.38
N SER A 192 -11.62 -8.27 -1.70
CA SER A 192 -11.39 -6.89 -2.18
C SER A 192 -9.94 -6.44 -2.15
N SER A 193 -9.06 -7.14 -1.42
CA SER A 193 -7.65 -6.80 -1.40
C SER A 193 -6.88 -7.32 -2.61
N VAL A 194 -7.42 -8.28 -3.37
CA VAL A 194 -6.76 -8.82 -4.55
C VAL A 194 -6.69 -7.72 -5.61
N ALA A 195 -5.48 -7.29 -5.96
CA ALA A 195 -5.32 -6.35 -7.07
C ALA A 195 -5.92 -6.96 -8.35
N PRO A 196 -6.60 -6.18 -9.21
CA PRO A 196 -7.06 -6.70 -10.48
C PRO A 196 -5.84 -7.26 -11.23
N GLN A 197 -5.88 -8.56 -11.51
CA GLN A 197 -4.97 -9.15 -12.48
C GLN A 197 -5.23 -8.39 -13.76
N ARG A 198 -4.23 -7.70 -14.30
CA ARG A 198 -4.37 -7.10 -15.63
C ARG A 198 -4.67 -8.25 -16.58
N SER A 199 -5.87 -8.34 -17.11
CA SER A 199 -6.15 -9.20 -18.25
C SER A 199 -5.21 -8.76 -19.37
N THR A 200 -4.29 -9.64 -19.72
CA THR A 200 -3.64 -9.59 -21.03
C THR A 200 -4.67 -10.13 -22.02
N GLY A 201 -5.16 -9.27 -22.91
CA GLY A 201 -6.20 -9.58 -23.89
C GLY A 201 -7.16 -8.41 -24.01
#